data_AF-A0A1H9TZA2-F1
#
_entry.id   AF-A0A1H9TZA2-F1
#
_cell.length_a   1.000
_cell.length_b   1.000
_cell.length_c   1.000
_cell.angle_alpha   90.00
_cell.angle_beta   90.00
_cell.angle_gamma   90.00
#
_symmetry.space_group_name_H-M   'P 1'
#
loop_
_entity.id
_entity.type
_entity.pdbx_description
1 polymer ?
#
loop_
_entity_poly.entity_id
_entity_poly.type
_entity_poly.pdbx_seq_one_letter_code
_entity_poly.pdbx_strand_id
1 'polypeptide(L)'
;MGIWIRRLIIIVCAIALIPNIISFFSGLTNGLPERVKSEVENGDAVLIDLDKKVNLENDEILFKHLVLAPQETSLIFEVHTNENGWSFPDSALILTDRQGNIYRKTSGSASGHTWGQYRINHYEPLKTDVETIVLDFEWFDRKFQTEFSVDQGDLE
;
A
#
# COMPACT_ATOMS: atom_id res chain seq x y z
N MET A 1 -4.43 5.03 46.95
CA MET A 1 -3.29 4.18 46.55
C MET A 1 -3.51 3.43 45.23
N GLY A 2 -4.72 2.92 44.94
CA GLY A 2 -4.98 2.12 43.72
C GLY A 2 -4.88 2.83 42.36
N ILE A 3 -5.05 4.16 42.30
CA ILE A 3 -4.95 4.93 41.04
C ILE A 3 -3.51 4.96 40.50
N TRP A 4 -2.52 5.05 41.39
CA TRP A 4 -1.11 5.05 41.02
C TRP A 4 -0.66 3.68 40.53
N ILE A 5 -1.11 2.60 41.18
CA ILE A 5 -0.83 1.22 40.75
C ILE A 5 -1.46 0.93 39.38
N ARG A 6 -2.71 1.37 39.16
CA ARG A 6 -3.39 1.22 37.86
C ARG A 6 -2.65 1.95 36.74
N ARG A 7 -2.18 3.18 36.98
CA ARG A 7 -1.38 3.93 35.99
C ARG A 7 -0.04 3.27 35.70
N LEU A 8 0.61 2.71 36.72
CA LEU A 8 1.90 2.04 36.58
C LEU A 8 1.80 0.75 35.76
N ILE A 9 0.73 -0.04 35.95
CA ILE A 9 0.45 -1.23 35.14
C ILE A 9 0.21 -0.86 33.67
N ILE A 10 -0.57 0.20 33.40
CA ILE A 10 -0.82 0.66 32.02
C ILE A 10 0.49 1.09 31.35
N ILE A 11 1.35 1.82 32.06
CA ILE A 11 2.65 2.27 31.53
C ILE A 11 3.56 1.07 31.23
N VAL A 12 3.63 0.08 32.12
CA VAL A 12 4.45 -1.13 31.91
C VAL A 12 3.92 -1.96 30.74
N CYS A 13 2.60 -2.13 30.62
CA CYS A 13 1.99 -2.81 29.47
C CYS A 13 2.23 -2.05 28.16
N ALA A 14 2.14 -0.72 28.17
CA ALA A 14 2.44 0.10 27.00
C ALA A 14 3.90 -0.06 26.57
N ILE A 15 4.86 0.02 27.51
CA ILE A 15 6.29 -0.15 27.22
C ILE A 15 6.58 -1.58 26.72
N ALA A 16 5.95 -2.60 27.30
CA ALA A 16 6.12 -3.99 26.86
C ALA A 16 5.58 -4.26 25.44
N LEU A 17 4.65 -3.43 24.95
CA LEU A 17 4.12 -3.53 23.59
C LEU A 17 4.99 -2.81 22.56
N ILE A 18 5.82 -1.84 22.96
CA ILE A 18 6.69 -1.07 22.04
C ILE A 18 7.56 -1.99 21.16
N PRO A 19 8.28 -3.02 21.68
CA PRO A 19 9.08 -3.90 20.84
C PRO A 19 8.27 -4.68 19.80
N ASN A 20 7.02 -5.03 20.16
CA ASN A 20 6.13 -5.83 19.31
C ASN A 20 5.51 -4.98 18.20
N ILE A 21 5.27 -3.69 18.48
CA ILE A 21 4.82 -2.71 17.48
C ILE A 21 5.96 -2.41 16.51
N ILE A 22 7.17 -2.12 17.02
CA ILE A 22 8.34 -1.85 16.17
C ILE A 22 8.69 -3.07 15.30
N SER A 23 8.64 -4.29 15.85
CA SER A 23 8.90 -5.51 15.06
C SER A 23 7.83 -5.75 13.99
N PHE A 24 6.56 -5.44 14.28
CA PHE A 24 5.47 -5.53 13.32
C PHE A 24 5.64 -4.54 12.16
N PHE A 25 5.90 -3.27 12.45
CA PHE A 25 6.17 -2.25 11.42
C PHE A 25 7.47 -2.53 10.65
N SER A 26 8.50 -3.03 11.31
CA SER A 26 9.75 -3.45 10.65
C SER A 26 9.51 -4.64 9.72
N GLY A 27 8.65 -5.58 10.10
CA GLY A 27 8.19 -6.69 9.26
C GLY A 27 7.42 -6.23 8.03
N LEU A 28 6.47 -5.30 8.20
CA LEU A 28 5.66 -4.72 7.13
C LEU A 28 6.50 -3.91 6.12
N THR A 29 7.54 -3.22 6.60
CA THR A 29 8.40 -2.37 5.77
C THR A 29 9.54 -3.13 5.10
N ASN A 30 9.73 -4.42 5.38
CA ASN A 30 10.77 -5.23 4.75
C ASN A 30 10.47 -5.43 3.27
N GLY A 31 11.31 -4.82 2.41
CA GLY A 31 11.14 -4.84 0.95
C GLY A 31 10.58 -3.55 0.37
N LEU A 32 10.25 -2.56 1.21
CA LEU A 32 9.93 -1.20 0.76
C LEU A 32 11.23 -0.42 0.47
N PRO A 33 11.21 0.55 -0.46
CA PRO A 33 12.29 1.50 -0.63
C PRO A 33 12.61 2.25 0.69
N GLU A 34 13.89 2.52 0.97
CA GLU A 34 14.34 3.16 2.23
C GLU A 34 13.58 4.47 2.53
N ARG A 35 13.25 5.25 1.51
CA ARG A 35 12.48 6.48 1.65
C ARG A 35 11.08 6.24 2.23
N VAL A 36 10.33 5.30 1.64
CA VAL A 36 8.99 4.93 2.10
C VAL A 36 9.05 4.37 3.51
N LYS A 37 10.06 3.55 3.81
CA LYS A 37 10.26 3.00 5.15
C LYS A 37 10.46 4.11 6.20
N SER A 38 11.27 5.12 5.90
CA SER A 38 11.48 6.24 6.83
C SER A 38 10.22 7.09 7.05
N GLU A 39 9.41 7.32 6.01
CA GLU A 39 8.16 8.08 6.12
C GLU A 39 7.14 7.34 7.01
N VAL A 40 7.04 6.01 6.88
CA VAL A 40 6.17 5.18 7.73
C VAL A 40 6.70 5.10 9.18
N GLU A 41 8.00 4.92 9.37
CA GLU A 41 8.61 4.84 10.71
C GLU A 41 8.51 6.16 11.49
N ASN A 42 8.53 7.30 10.80
CA ASN A 42 8.35 8.63 11.39
C ASN A 42 6.89 8.98 11.68
N GLY A 43 5.92 8.19 11.20
CA GLY A 43 4.49 8.47 11.31
C GLY A 43 3.97 9.47 10.28
N ASP A 44 4.78 9.83 9.28
CA ASP A 44 4.41 10.75 8.19
C ASP A 44 3.63 10.04 7.07
N ALA A 45 3.56 8.70 7.12
CA ALA A 45 2.81 7.88 6.17
C ALA A 45 2.15 6.67 6.83
N VAL A 46 0.99 6.27 6.32
CA VAL A 46 0.27 5.05 6.73
C VAL A 46 0.49 3.96 5.69
N LEU A 47 0.98 2.81 6.14
CA LEU A 47 1.18 1.62 5.31
C LEU A 47 0.02 0.65 5.53
N ILE A 48 -0.64 0.28 4.44
CA ILE A 48 -1.77 -0.65 4.43
C ILE A 48 -1.39 -1.88 3.61
N ASP A 49 -1.48 -3.04 4.22
CA ASP A 49 -1.29 -4.31 3.53
C ASP A 49 -2.55 -4.66 2.73
N LEU A 50 -2.34 -4.87 1.43
CA LEU A 50 -3.42 -5.23 0.51
C LEU A 50 -3.56 -6.74 0.35
N ASP A 51 -2.44 -7.48 0.42
CA ASP A 51 -2.29 -8.94 0.24
C ASP A 51 -3.32 -9.57 -0.71
N LYS A 52 -3.46 -8.96 -1.91
CA LYS A 52 -4.48 -9.37 -2.87
C LYS A 52 -3.84 -9.79 -4.17
N LYS A 53 -4.26 -10.95 -4.64
CA LYS A 53 -3.84 -11.53 -5.89
C LYS A 53 -4.95 -11.44 -6.93
N VAL A 54 -4.60 -10.96 -8.12
CA VAL A 54 -5.47 -10.93 -9.30
C VAL A 54 -4.75 -11.66 -10.43
N ASN A 55 -5.43 -12.64 -11.02
CA ASN A 55 -4.93 -13.33 -12.20
C ASN A 55 -5.56 -12.68 -13.43
N LEU A 56 -4.73 -12.27 -14.39
CA LEU A 56 -5.13 -11.68 -15.65
C LEU A 56 -4.50 -12.49 -16.79
N GLU A 57 -5.22 -13.52 -17.22
CA GLU A 57 -4.76 -14.46 -18.26
C GLU A 57 -3.47 -15.19 -17.83
N ASN A 58 -2.34 -14.83 -18.41
CA ASN A 58 -1.01 -15.40 -18.14
C ASN A 58 -0.19 -14.58 -17.14
N ASP A 59 -0.73 -13.44 -16.70
CA ASP A 59 -0.11 -12.56 -15.71
C ASP A 59 -0.77 -12.75 -14.35
N GLU A 60 0.07 -12.77 -13.32
CA GLU A 60 -0.34 -12.75 -11.92
C GLU A 60 0.10 -11.41 -11.31
N ILE A 61 -0.86 -10.70 -10.72
CA ILE A 61 -0.65 -9.38 -10.12
C ILE A 61 -0.88 -9.51 -8.62
N LEU A 62 0.15 -9.20 -7.84
CA LEU A 62 0.18 -9.27 -6.39
C LEU A 62 0.22 -7.84 -5.85
N PHE A 63 -0.93 -7.33 -5.40
CA PHE A 63 -1.02 -6.04 -4.71
C PHE A 63 -0.54 -6.23 -3.27
N LYS A 64 0.61 -5.63 -2.95
CA LYS A 64 1.28 -5.85 -1.66
C LYS A 64 0.89 -4.77 -0.66
N HIS A 65 1.17 -3.51 -1.02
CA HIS A 65 1.02 -2.41 -0.08
C HIS A 65 0.44 -1.17 -0.76
N LEU A 66 -0.28 -0.39 0.05
CA LEU A 66 -0.65 0.98 -0.22
C LEU A 66 0.00 1.87 0.83
N VAL A 67 0.68 2.92 0.38
CA VAL A 67 1.30 3.92 1.26
C VAL A 67 0.54 5.21 1.08
N LEU A 68 0.00 5.73 2.17
CA LEU A 68 -0.71 7.01 2.22
C LEU A 68 0.20 8.03 2.87
N ALA A 69 0.58 9.06 2.13
CA ALA A 69 1.31 10.21 2.65
C ALA A 69 0.54 11.50 2.32
N PRO A 70 0.78 12.60 3.06
CA PRO A 70 0.09 13.88 2.81
C PRO A 70 0.29 14.44 1.39
N GLN A 71 1.40 14.08 0.74
CA GLN A 71 1.78 14.61 -0.58
C GLN A 71 1.46 13.65 -1.74
N GLU A 72 1.37 12.35 -1.48
CA GLU A 72 1.15 11.34 -2.52
C GLU A 72 0.62 10.03 -1.95
N THR A 73 0.02 9.22 -2.82
CA THR A 73 -0.38 7.85 -2.52
C THR A 73 0.42 6.90 -3.40
N SER A 74 1.12 5.94 -2.78
CA SER A 74 1.93 4.97 -3.51
C SER A 74 1.30 3.59 -3.47
N LEU A 75 1.03 3.02 -4.64
CA LEU A 75 0.61 1.63 -4.80
C LEU A 75 1.81 0.76 -5.16
N ILE A 76 2.03 -0.28 -4.37
CA ILE A 76 3.14 -1.21 -4.51
C ILE A 76 2.60 -2.59 -4.84
N PHE A 77 3.04 -3.11 -5.98
CA PHE A 77 2.57 -4.38 -6.50
C PHE A 77 3.66 -5.11 -7.28
N GLU A 78 3.47 -6.39 -7.46
CA GLU A 78 4.36 -7.24 -8.22
C GLU A 78 3.59 -7.92 -9.35
N VAL A 79 4.21 -8.02 -10.52
CA VAL A 79 3.63 -8.68 -11.68
C VAL A 79 4.52 -9.84 -12.09
N HIS A 80 3.97 -11.05 -12.06
CA HIS A 80 4.61 -12.26 -12.57
C HIS A 80 3.99 -12.55 -13.92
N THR A 81 4.74 -12.34 -15.00
CA THR A 81 4.29 -12.65 -16.36
C THR A 81 4.90 -13.95 -16.83
N ASN A 82 4.07 -14.83 -17.41
CA ASN A 82 4.54 -16.01 -18.12
C ASN A 82 4.71 -15.75 -19.62
N GLU A 83 4.47 -14.52 -20.09
CA GLU A 83 4.60 -14.13 -21.50
C GLU A 83 5.95 -13.48 -21.79
N ASN A 84 6.63 -13.97 -22.82
CA ASN A 84 7.89 -13.38 -23.28
C ASN A 84 7.62 -12.16 -24.15
N GLY A 85 8.22 -11.02 -23.79
CA GLY A 85 8.34 -9.85 -24.66
C GLY A 85 7.32 -8.72 -24.44
N TRP A 86 6.39 -8.86 -23.50
CA TRP A 86 5.45 -7.80 -23.12
C TRP A 86 5.66 -7.37 -21.67
N SER A 87 5.71 -6.06 -21.45
CA SER A 87 5.67 -5.48 -20.10
C SER A 87 4.24 -5.18 -19.71
N PHE A 88 3.89 -5.43 -18.46
CA PHE A 88 2.58 -5.07 -17.93
C PHE A 88 2.33 -3.55 -18.07
N PRO A 89 1.20 -3.12 -18.67
CA PRO A 89 0.91 -1.71 -18.95
C PRO A 89 0.33 -1.03 -17.70
N ASP A 90 1.20 -0.74 -16.74
CA ASP A 90 0.86 -0.12 -15.46
C ASP A 90 0.29 1.30 -15.57
N SER A 91 0.35 1.93 -16.75
CA SER A 91 -0.35 3.19 -17.05
C SER A 91 -1.86 3.03 -17.22
N ALA A 92 -2.33 1.81 -17.49
CA ALA A 92 -3.75 1.49 -17.61
C ALA A 92 -4.45 1.28 -16.26
N LEU A 93 -3.70 1.33 -15.15
CA LEU A 93 -4.24 1.28 -13.79
C LEU A 93 -4.76 2.64 -13.36
N ILE A 94 -6.07 2.74 -13.23
CA ILE A 94 -6.78 3.92 -12.74
C ILE A 94 -7.15 3.67 -11.28
N LEU A 95 -6.79 4.62 -10.41
CA LEU A 95 -7.18 4.62 -9.01
C LEU A 95 -8.38 5.55 -8.84
N THR A 96 -9.48 5.00 -8.34
CA THR A 96 -10.68 5.76 -7.99
C THR A 96 -11.11 5.49 -6.55
N ASP A 97 -11.93 6.35 -5.97
CA ASP A 97 -12.67 6.00 -4.75
C ASP A 97 -14.11 5.59 -5.07
N ARG A 98 -14.82 5.10 -4.05
CA ARG A 98 -16.21 4.69 -4.19
C ARG A 98 -17.16 5.84 -4.55
N GLN A 99 -16.75 7.08 -4.29
CA GLN A 99 -17.48 8.29 -4.64
C GLN A 99 -17.24 8.71 -6.11
N GLY A 100 -16.33 8.02 -6.82
CA GLY A 100 -16.00 8.27 -8.22
C GLY A 100 -14.94 9.36 -8.42
N ASN A 101 -14.24 9.80 -7.37
CA ASN A 101 -13.08 10.67 -7.56
C ASN A 101 -11.93 9.85 -8.14
N ILE A 102 -11.28 10.41 -9.16
CA ILE A 102 -10.16 9.77 -9.86
C ILE A 102 -8.87 10.41 -9.34
N TYR A 103 -7.92 9.58 -8.92
CA TYR A 103 -6.61 10.00 -8.46
C TYR A 103 -5.61 9.85 -9.60
N ARG A 104 -5.00 10.95 -10.02
CA ARG A 104 -4.12 10.92 -11.19
C ARG A 104 -2.78 10.27 -10.85
N LYS A 105 -2.32 9.36 -11.71
CA LYS A 105 -0.95 8.83 -11.65
C LYS A 105 0.05 9.96 -11.96
N THR A 106 0.97 10.23 -11.05
CA THR A 106 1.99 11.27 -11.16
C THR A 106 3.29 10.70 -11.71
N SER A 107 3.70 9.53 -11.23
CA SER A 107 4.90 8.83 -11.67
C SER A 107 4.81 7.33 -11.42
N GLY A 108 5.81 6.58 -11.87
CA GLY A 108 5.92 5.17 -11.58
C GLY A 108 7.35 4.68 -11.77
N SER A 109 7.69 3.60 -11.07
CA SER A 109 8.97 2.91 -11.21
C SER A 109 8.75 1.41 -11.28
N ALA A 110 9.69 0.72 -11.93
CA ALA A 110 9.67 -0.72 -12.07
C ALA A 110 11.09 -1.28 -11.91
N SER A 111 11.22 -2.37 -11.18
CA SER A 111 12.46 -3.14 -11.04
C SER A 111 12.21 -4.61 -11.38
N GLY A 112 13.02 -5.12 -12.31
CA GLY A 112 12.94 -6.51 -12.75
C GLY A 112 13.60 -7.46 -11.75
N HIS A 113 12.93 -8.58 -11.50
CA HIS A 113 13.42 -9.73 -10.74
C HIS A 113 13.36 -10.98 -11.63
N THR A 114 14.00 -12.07 -11.20
CA THR A 114 14.03 -13.32 -11.98
C THR A 114 12.66 -14.01 -12.09
N TRP A 115 11.73 -13.68 -11.20
CA TRP A 115 10.38 -14.25 -11.13
C TRP A 115 9.28 -13.24 -11.48
N GLY A 116 9.61 -11.99 -11.84
CA GLY A 116 8.61 -10.96 -12.15
C GLY A 116 9.14 -9.54 -12.12
N GLN A 117 8.24 -8.57 -12.06
CA GLN A 117 8.56 -7.14 -11.95
C GLN A 117 7.91 -6.55 -10.71
N TYR A 118 8.72 -5.93 -9.86
CA TYR A 118 8.24 -5.14 -8.74
C TYR A 118 7.97 -3.71 -9.23
N ARG A 119 6.81 -3.16 -8.90
CA ARG A 119 6.33 -1.89 -9.45
C ARG A 119 5.77 -1.00 -8.36
N ILE A 120 6.01 0.29 -8.53
CA ILE A 120 5.48 1.35 -7.66
C ILE A 120 4.81 2.38 -8.56
N ASN A 121 3.53 2.63 -8.33
CA ASN A 121 2.80 3.72 -8.96
C ASN A 121 2.52 4.80 -7.93
N HIS A 122 2.88 6.04 -8.25
CA HIS A 122 2.56 7.20 -7.42
C HIS A 122 1.32 7.89 -7.98
N TYR A 123 0.40 8.23 -7.10
CA TYR A 123 -0.86 8.91 -7.37
C TYR A 123 -0.95 10.19 -6.53
N GLU A 124 -1.86 11.07 -6.92
CA GLU A 124 -2.32 12.16 -6.06
C GLU A 124 -2.73 11.64 -4.67
N PRO A 125 -2.55 12.45 -3.61
CA PRO A 125 -2.91 12.03 -2.27
C PRO A 125 -4.41 11.75 -2.17
N LEU A 126 -4.76 10.67 -1.45
CA LEU A 126 -6.16 10.39 -1.14
C LEU A 126 -6.77 11.52 -0.28
N LYS A 127 -8.08 11.73 -0.43
CA LYS A 127 -8.83 12.58 0.50
C LYS A 127 -8.93 11.88 1.86
N THR A 128 -9.09 12.68 2.91
CA THR A 128 -9.11 12.26 4.32
C THR A 128 -10.32 11.42 4.73
N ASP A 129 -11.33 11.27 3.86
CA ASP A 129 -12.58 10.54 4.09
C ASP A 129 -12.74 9.31 3.18
N VAL A 130 -11.66 8.87 2.53
CA VAL A 130 -11.70 7.72 1.63
C VAL A 130 -11.59 6.42 2.43
N GLU A 131 -12.72 5.71 2.54
CA GLU A 131 -12.79 4.38 3.17
C GLU A 131 -12.47 3.24 2.21
N THR A 132 -12.60 3.47 0.90
CA THR A 132 -12.44 2.42 -0.11
C THR A 132 -11.89 3.01 -1.39
N ILE A 133 -10.82 2.38 -1.87
CA ILE A 133 -10.28 2.62 -3.21
C ILE A 133 -10.64 1.47 -4.14
N VAL A 134 -10.78 1.82 -5.40
CA VAL A 134 -11.05 0.90 -6.51
C VAL A 134 -9.91 1.07 -7.52
N LEU A 135 -9.24 -0.04 -7.81
CA LEU A 135 -8.30 -0.13 -8.92
C LEU A 135 -9.00 -0.75 -10.11
N ASP A 136 -9.11 0.07 -11.15
CA ASP A 136 -9.61 -0.34 -12.45
C ASP A 136 -8.44 -0.49 -13.41
N PHE A 137 -8.41 -1.61 -14.10
CA PHE A 137 -7.48 -1.87 -15.19
C PHE A 137 -8.27 -2.15 -16.45
N GLU A 138 -7.97 -1.41 -17.51
CA GLU A 138 -8.52 -1.64 -18.84
C GLU A 138 -7.45 -1.39 -19.90
N TRP A 139 -7.07 -2.45 -20.62
CA TRP A 139 -6.08 -2.40 -21.68
C TRP A 139 -6.46 -3.35 -22.82
N PHE A 140 -6.95 -2.78 -23.93
CA PHE A 140 -7.55 -3.52 -25.05
C PHE A 140 -8.71 -4.41 -24.59
N ASP A 141 -8.55 -5.73 -24.64
CA ASP A 141 -9.51 -6.74 -24.21
C ASP A 141 -9.29 -7.22 -22.76
N ARG A 142 -8.17 -6.83 -22.15
CA ARG A 142 -7.78 -7.22 -20.81
C ARG A 142 -8.34 -6.22 -19.80
N LYS A 143 -9.12 -6.71 -18.84
CA LYS A 143 -9.70 -5.87 -17.79
C LYS A 143 -9.84 -6.60 -16.47
N PHE A 144 -9.67 -5.85 -15.37
CA PHE A 144 -10.08 -6.28 -14.04
C PHE A 144 -10.43 -5.06 -13.20
N GLN A 145 -11.19 -5.31 -12.14
CA GLN A 145 -11.50 -4.34 -11.12
C GLN A 145 -11.25 -4.99 -9.76
N THR A 146 -10.64 -4.26 -8.84
CA THR A 146 -10.44 -4.72 -7.48
C THR A 146 -10.59 -3.58 -6.49
N GLU A 147 -11.26 -3.86 -5.38
CA GLU A 147 -11.46 -2.90 -4.30
C GLU A 147 -10.59 -3.25 -3.09
N PHE A 148 -10.19 -2.19 -2.36
CA PHE A 148 -9.48 -2.28 -1.09
C PHE A 148 -10.09 -1.33 -0.08
N SER A 149 -10.36 -1.84 1.12
CA SER A 149 -10.70 -1.00 2.26
C SER A 149 -9.45 -0.28 2.74
N VAL A 150 -9.61 1.02 2.99
CA VAL A 150 -8.54 1.91 3.43
C VAL A 150 -8.92 2.38 4.83
N ASP A 151 -8.12 2.02 5.81
CA ASP A 151 -8.18 2.62 7.15
C ASP A 151 -7.06 3.66 7.22
N GLN A 152 -7.42 4.93 7.04
CA GLN A 152 -6.44 6.02 6.96
C GLN A 152 -5.85 6.37 8.33
N GLY A 153 -6.39 5.85 9.44
CA GLY A 153 -6.03 6.31 10.78
C GLY A 153 -6.29 7.81 10.98
N ASP A 154 -6.09 8.32 12.19
CA ASP A 154 -6.15 9.76 12.47
C ASP A 154 -4.86 10.44 11.95
N LEU A 155 -4.72 10.59 10.63
CA LEU A 155 -3.70 11.45 10.03
C LEU A 155 -4.17 12.93 10.15
N GLU A 156 -3.82 13.58 11.27
CA GLU A 156 -4.03 15.03 11.51
C GLU A 156 -2.91 15.91 10.95
#